data_AF-S3AE41-F1
#
_entry.id   AF-S3AE41-F1
#
_cell.length_a   1.000
_cell.length_b   1.000
_cell.length_c   1.000
_cell.angle_alpha   90.00
_cell.angle_beta   90.00
_cell.angle_gamma   90.00
#
_symmetry.space_group_name_H-M   'P 1'
#
loop_
_entity.id
_entity.type
_entity.pdbx_description
1 polymer ?
#
loop_
_entity_poly.entity_id
_entity_poly.type
_entity_poly.pdbx_seq_one_letter_code
_entity_poly.pdbx_strand_id
1 'polypeptide(L)'
;MVILELYQGDYQKDLVAFDSLEEGRAFVAQIPGYTLETEDGFEVEYVNPKQLPDYTEIVFNGNIVPLSRFSFNPEENVDIIWKEISNLSAKNDKVIEGATKIDAYVVNNDEVKAYVEAREANFRKAKDFLERNGYEVDRSFFGSEDGEAILYRKHDTEDWHFLCHLDPLFVEIEDVEGYVKEAMNAIQ
;
A
#
# COMPACT_ATOMS: atom_id res chain seq x y z
N MET A 1 6.64 -13.41 9.30
CA MET A 1 7.38 -12.69 10.36
C MET A 1 6.71 -11.34 10.54
N VAL A 2 6.89 -10.72 11.70
CA VAL A 2 6.40 -9.37 11.95
C VAL A 2 7.57 -8.49 12.37
N ILE A 3 7.58 -7.25 11.90
CA ILE A 3 8.50 -6.21 12.36
C ILE A 3 7.72 -5.32 13.32
N LEU A 4 8.33 -5.07 14.48
CA LEU A 4 7.90 -4.03 15.40
C LEU A 4 8.44 -2.70 14.90
N GLU A 5 7.56 -1.78 14.54
CA GLU A 5 7.88 -0.37 14.37
C GLU A 5 7.42 0.44 15.58
N LEU A 6 8.29 1.35 16.02
CA LEU A 6 7.93 2.44 16.93
C LEU A 6 7.62 3.67 16.11
N TYR A 7 6.40 4.19 16.25
CA TYR A 7 5.91 5.35 15.50
C TYR A 7 5.52 6.49 16.45
N GLN A 8 6.08 7.68 16.24
CA GLN A 8 5.71 8.89 16.98
C GLN A 8 5.94 10.13 16.12
N GLY A 9 4.89 10.59 15.44
CA GLY A 9 4.96 11.72 14.51
C GLY A 9 5.95 11.45 13.37
N ASP A 10 6.96 12.31 13.23
CA ASP A 10 8.01 12.15 12.22
C ASP A 10 9.06 11.09 12.59
N TYR A 11 9.08 10.61 13.85
CA TYR A 11 9.98 9.55 14.28
C TYR A 11 9.36 8.18 13.99
N GLN A 12 10.01 7.41 13.12
CA GLN A 12 9.63 6.06 12.74
C GLN A 12 10.86 5.16 12.80
N LYS A 13 10.75 4.04 13.50
CA LYS A 13 11.86 3.10 13.63
C LYS A 13 11.37 1.66 13.64
N ASP A 14 11.71 0.93 12.59
CA ASP A 14 11.72 -0.53 12.61
C ASP A 14 12.78 -1.00 13.64
N LEU A 15 12.32 -1.57 14.75
CA LEU A 15 13.16 -1.89 15.90
C LEU A 15 13.73 -3.31 15.83
N VAL A 16 12.85 -4.30 15.71
CA VAL A 16 13.16 -5.74 15.77
C VAL A 16 12.10 -6.54 15.00
N ALA A 17 12.41 -7.79 14.67
CA ALA A 17 11.47 -8.71 14.03
C ALA A 17 11.24 -9.97 14.88
N PHE A 18 10.05 -10.54 14.75
CA PHE A 18 9.61 -11.76 15.44
C PHE A 18 9.02 -12.75 14.43
N ASP A 19 8.98 -14.03 14.81
CA ASP A 19 8.40 -15.06 13.96
C ASP A 19 6.86 -14.97 13.94
N SER A 20 6.26 -14.45 15.02
CA SER A 20 4.81 -14.26 15.16
C SER A 20 4.43 -12.97 15.91
N LEU A 21 3.19 -12.52 15.71
CA LEU A 21 2.62 -11.40 16.47
C LEU A 21 2.52 -11.69 17.97
N GLU A 22 2.22 -12.94 18.34
CA GLU A 22 2.16 -13.35 19.76
C GLU A 22 3.51 -13.17 20.46
N GLU A 23 4.60 -13.56 19.80
CA GLU A 23 5.95 -13.35 20.31
C GLU A 23 6.30 -11.87 20.42
N GLY A 24 5.92 -11.07 19.41
CA GLY A 24 6.08 -9.61 19.45
C GLY A 24 5.31 -8.96 20.61
N ARG A 25 4.05 -9.35 20.81
CA ARG A 25 3.22 -8.89 21.94
C ARG A 25 3.81 -9.29 23.29
N ALA A 26 4.38 -10.48 23.40
CA ALA A 26 5.10 -10.92 24.61
C ALA A 26 6.37 -10.08 24.89
N PHE A 27 7.02 -9.56 23.85
CA PHE A 27 8.12 -8.60 23.99
C PHE A 27 7.64 -7.22 24.44
N VAL A 28 6.67 -6.61 23.75
CA VAL A 28 6.23 -5.23 24.08
C VAL A 28 5.50 -5.16 25.43
N ALA A 29 4.88 -6.25 25.89
CA ALA A 29 4.30 -6.34 27.23
C ALA A 29 5.32 -6.17 28.37
N GLN A 30 6.62 -6.29 28.08
CA GLN A 30 7.71 -6.01 29.05
C GLN A 30 8.11 -4.54 29.08
N ILE A 31 7.67 -3.72 28.11
CA ILE A 31 7.98 -2.29 28.05
C ILE A 31 7.12 -1.53 29.08
N PRO A 32 7.71 -0.78 30.02
CA PRO A 32 6.95 0.08 30.92
C PRO A 32 6.09 1.08 30.16
N GLY A 33 4.79 1.14 30.49
CA GLY A 33 3.84 2.02 29.83
C GLY A 33 3.23 1.46 28.55
N TYR A 34 3.52 0.22 28.17
CA TYR A 34 2.80 -0.48 27.11
C TYR A 34 1.32 -0.66 27.47
N THR A 35 0.44 -0.38 26.51
CA THR A 35 -1.00 -0.53 26.58
C THR A 35 -1.52 -1.12 25.28
N LEU A 36 -2.48 -2.03 25.39
CA LEU A 36 -3.31 -2.54 24.30
C LEU A 36 -4.76 -2.26 24.70
N GLU A 37 -5.48 -1.46 23.92
CA GLU A 37 -6.88 -1.13 24.16
C GLU A 37 -7.71 -1.14 22.87
N THR A 38 -9.03 -1.03 23.02
CA THR A 38 -9.95 -1.01 21.88
C THR A 38 -10.55 0.38 21.72
N GLU A 39 -10.25 1.04 20.60
CA GLU A 39 -10.78 2.35 20.22
C GLU A 39 -11.60 2.22 18.93
N ASP A 40 -12.85 2.69 18.94
CA ASP A 40 -13.76 2.62 17.78
C ASP A 40 -13.88 1.22 17.11
N GLY A 41 -13.68 0.15 17.90
CA GLY A 41 -13.73 -1.24 17.43
C GLY A 41 -12.41 -1.79 16.88
N PHE A 42 -11.32 -1.02 16.96
CA PHE A 42 -9.98 -1.40 16.53
C PHE A 42 -9.05 -1.54 17.73
N GLU A 43 -8.15 -2.52 17.68
CA GLU A 43 -7.07 -2.64 18.67
C GLU A 43 -6.01 -1.56 18.40
N VAL A 44 -5.68 -0.79 19.43
CA VAL A 44 -4.62 0.21 19.42
C VAL A 44 -3.57 -0.18 20.46
N GLU A 45 -2.31 -0.22 20.03
CA GLU A 45 -1.17 -0.56 20.87
C GLU A 45 -0.21 0.63 20.94
N TYR A 46 0.22 1.00 22.15
CA TYR A 46 1.17 2.09 22.33
C TYR A 46 1.99 1.95 23.61
N VAL A 47 3.07 2.72 23.69
CA VAL A 47 3.88 2.91 24.90
C VAL A 47 3.81 4.37 25.32
N ASN A 48 3.50 4.62 26.60
CA ASN A 48 3.54 5.95 27.18
C ASN A 48 4.98 6.32 27.63
N PRO A 49 5.68 7.27 26.97
CA PRO A 49 7.08 7.55 27.28
C PRO A 49 7.31 8.15 28.68
N LYS A 50 6.29 8.74 29.31
CA LYS A 50 6.40 9.23 30.69
C LYS A 50 6.62 8.11 31.70
N GLN A 51 6.26 6.88 31.36
CA GLN A 51 6.45 5.69 32.19
C GLN A 51 7.76 4.95 31.89
N LEU A 52 8.47 5.34 30.82
CA LEU A 52 9.77 4.77 30.50
C LEU A 52 10.86 5.32 31.44
N PRO A 53 11.80 4.47 31.88
CA PRO A 53 13.01 4.92 32.56
C PRO A 53 13.92 5.75 31.66
N ASP A 54 14.86 6.48 32.28
CA ASP A 54 15.97 7.15 31.58
C ASP A 54 16.75 6.17 30.69
N TYR A 55 16.90 4.92 31.15
CA TYR A 55 17.45 3.82 30.39
C TYR A 55 16.89 2.49 30.92
N THR A 56 16.56 1.57 30.01
CA THR A 56 16.15 0.21 30.35
C THR A 56 16.64 -0.77 29.28
N GLU A 57 16.81 -2.02 29.70
CA GLU A 57 17.16 -3.14 28.83
C GLU A 57 16.03 -4.17 28.90
N ILE A 58 15.51 -4.57 27.74
CA ILE A 58 14.57 -5.68 27.63
C ILE A 58 15.34 -6.89 27.15
N VAL A 59 15.37 -7.94 27.98
CA VAL A 59 16.03 -9.19 27.64
C VAL A 59 15.01 -10.15 27.07
N PHE A 60 15.14 -10.50 25.78
CA PHE A 60 14.21 -11.37 25.07
C PHE A 60 14.96 -12.41 24.24
N ASN A 61 14.68 -13.70 24.47
CA ASN A 61 15.41 -14.81 23.85
C ASN A 61 16.95 -14.67 23.93
N GLY A 62 17.45 -14.10 25.05
CA GLY A 62 18.89 -13.87 25.28
C GLY A 62 19.48 -12.64 24.56
N ASN A 63 18.68 -11.94 23.75
CA ASN A 63 19.05 -10.66 23.14
C ASN A 63 18.72 -9.52 24.10
N ILE A 64 19.51 -8.44 24.06
CA ILE A 64 19.32 -7.26 24.90
C ILE A 64 18.89 -6.10 24.00
N VAL A 65 17.68 -5.57 24.24
CA VAL A 65 17.15 -4.42 23.51
C VAL A 65 17.18 -3.19 24.41
N PRO A 66 18.03 -2.19 24.11
CA PRO A 66 18.09 -0.96 24.89
C PRO A 66 16.97 0.00 24.49
N LEU A 67 16.31 0.58 25.49
CA LEU A 67 15.33 1.65 25.33
C LEU A 67 15.62 2.79 26.30
N SER A 68 15.24 4.00 25.92
CA SER A 68 15.39 5.19 26.75
C SER A 68 14.24 6.14 26.48
N ARG A 69 13.63 6.69 27.55
CA ARG A 69 12.59 7.72 27.42
C ARG A 69 13.05 8.95 26.62
N PHE A 70 14.36 9.22 26.59
CA PHE A 70 14.93 10.36 25.84
C PHE A 70 14.88 10.17 24.32
N SER A 71 14.45 9.00 23.85
CA SER A 71 14.23 8.73 22.42
C SER A 71 12.91 9.31 21.91
N PHE A 72 12.01 9.73 22.81
CA PHE A 72 10.61 10.04 22.49
C PHE A 72 10.18 11.40 23.06
N ASN A 73 9.17 11.99 22.42
CA ASN A 73 8.39 13.09 22.96
C ASN A 73 7.57 12.58 24.17
N PRO A 74 7.73 13.16 25.37
CA PRO A 74 6.97 12.73 26.55
C PRO A 74 5.49 13.13 26.52
N GLU A 75 5.09 14.07 25.65
CA GLU A 75 3.70 14.55 25.58
C GLU A 75 2.80 13.71 24.67
N GLU A 76 3.37 12.76 23.94
CA GLU A 76 2.66 11.90 23.00
C GLU A 76 2.97 10.43 23.31
N ASN A 77 2.05 9.54 22.94
CA ASN A 77 2.31 8.11 22.96
C ASN A 77 3.25 7.71 21.81
N VAL A 78 3.91 6.57 21.95
CA VAL A 78 4.64 5.91 20.87
C VAL A 78 3.79 4.75 20.41
N ASP A 79 3.25 4.83 19.19
CA ASP A 79 2.42 3.79 18.63
C ASP A 79 3.27 2.56 18.30
N ILE A 80 2.72 1.39 18.60
CA ILE A 80 3.30 0.08 18.31
C ILE A 80 2.65 -0.41 17.02
N ILE A 81 3.41 -0.37 15.94
CA ILE A 81 2.95 -0.79 14.61
C ILE A 81 3.55 -2.15 14.29
N TRP A 82 2.68 -3.12 13.98
CA TRP A 82 3.08 -4.45 13.55
C TRP A 82 3.05 -4.53 12.02
N LYS A 83 4.23 -4.61 11.40
CA LYS A 83 4.37 -4.77 9.95
C LYS A 83 4.60 -6.23 9.60
N GLU A 84 3.66 -6.86 8.91
CA GLU A 84 3.89 -8.21 8.38
C GLU A 84 4.92 -8.19 7.26
N ILE A 85 5.91 -9.09 7.34
CA ILE A 85 6.93 -9.26 6.32
C ILE A 85 7.16 -10.74 6.00
N SER A 86 7.28 -11.01 4.70
CA SER A 86 7.57 -12.34 4.17
C SER A 86 9.05 -12.70 4.36
N ASN A 87 9.31 -13.91 4.88
CA ASN A 87 10.67 -14.43 5.08
C ASN A 87 11.11 -15.30 3.90
N LEU A 88 11.86 -14.73 2.96
CA LEU A 88 12.37 -15.45 1.79
C LEU A 88 13.55 -16.39 2.09
N SER A 89 14.08 -16.40 3.31
CA SER A 89 15.06 -17.43 3.72
C SER A 89 14.37 -18.77 4.02
N ALA A 90 13.07 -18.74 4.33
CA ALA A 90 12.24 -19.92 4.45
C ALA A 90 11.62 -20.26 3.09
N LYS A 91 11.75 -21.52 2.67
CA LYS A 91 11.16 -22.00 1.42
C LYS A 91 9.65 -22.20 1.59
N ASN A 92 8.84 -21.53 0.77
CA ASN A 92 7.37 -21.66 0.78
C ASN A 92 6.74 -22.01 -0.58
N ASP A 93 7.51 -21.98 -1.68
CA ASP A 93 7.09 -22.28 -3.07
C ASP A 93 5.79 -21.58 -3.52
N LYS A 94 5.52 -20.37 -2.99
CA LYS A 94 4.32 -19.57 -3.26
C LYS A 94 4.68 -18.12 -3.54
N VAL A 95 3.75 -17.39 -4.17
CA VAL A 95 3.80 -15.92 -4.20
C VAL A 95 3.74 -15.41 -2.77
N ILE A 96 4.54 -14.39 -2.45
CA ILE A 96 4.58 -13.80 -1.11
C ILE A 96 3.27 -13.06 -0.80
N GLU A 97 2.86 -13.07 0.46
CA GLU A 97 1.74 -12.25 0.93
C GLU A 97 2.08 -10.75 0.83
N GLY A 98 1.05 -9.91 0.93
CA GLY A 98 1.14 -8.47 0.76
C GLY A 98 0.67 -8.03 -0.63
N ALA A 99 1.09 -6.83 -1.03
CA ALA A 99 0.60 -6.19 -2.24
C ALA A 99 1.71 -5.45 -3.00
N THR A 100 1.50 -5.25 -4.28
CA THR A 100 2.37 -4.49 -5.18
C THR A 100 1.67 -3.23 -5.63
N LYS A 101 2.39 -2.10 -5.59
CA LYS A 101 1.93 -0.84 -6.16
C LYS A 101 2.01 -0.90 -7.69
N ILE A 102 0.87 -0.74 -8.36
CA ILE A 102 0.74 -0.57 -9.79
C ILE A 102 0.21 0.84 -10.04
N ASP A 103 1.13 1.75 -10.38
CA ASP A 103 0.85 3.18 -10.57
C ASP A 103 0.18 3.80 -9.32
N ALA A 104 -1.06 4.32 -9.38
CA ALA A 104 -1.76 4.87 -8.22
C ALA A 104 -2.40 3.81 -7.31
N TYR A 105 -2.45 2.55 -7.72
CA TYR A 105 -3.22 1.49 -7.04
C TYR A 105 -2.32 0.45 -6.37
N VAL A 106 -2.86 -0.25 -5.38
CA VAL A 106 -2.18 -1.34 -4.67
C VAL A 106 -2.98 -2.62 -4.89
N VAL A 107 -2.33 -3.66 -5.40
CA VAL A 107 -2.96 -4.93 -5.79
C VAL A 107 -2.30 -6.08 -5.04
N ASN A 108 -3.10 -6.99 -4.50
CA ASN A 108 -2.58 -8.15 -3.78
C ASN A 108 -1.65 -8.97 -4.67
N ASN A 109 -0.52 -9.42 -4.10
CA ASN A 109 0.55 -10.05 -4.88
C ASN A 109 0.10 -11.29 -5.66
N ASP A 110 -0.86 -12.04 -5.13
CA ASP A 110 -1.46 -13.21 -5.78
C ASP A 110 -2.33 -12.86 -7.01
N GLU A 111 -2.81 -11.63 -7.09
CA GLU A 111 -3.66 -11.11 -8.18
C GLU A 111 -2.91 -10.21 -9.16
N VAL A 112 -1.75 -9.66 -8.77
CA VAL A 112 -0.97 -8.66 -9.54
C VAL A 112 -0.76 -9.07 -10.99
N LYS A 113 -0.42 -10.33 -11.25
CA LYS A 113 -0.18 -10.81 -12.62
C LYS A 113 -1.46 -10.68 -13.46
N ALA A 114 -2.58 -11.20 -12.96
CA ALA A 114 -3.85 -11.17 -13.67
C ALA A 114 -4.32 -9.73 -13.87
N TYR A 115 -4.18 -8.89 -12.84
CA TYR A 115 -4.50 -7.47 -12.91
C TYR A 115 -3.73 -6.75 -14.02
N VAL A 116 -2.40 -6.87 -14.05
CA VAL A 116 -1.56 -6.21 -15.05
C VAL A 116 -1.88 -6.73 -16.46
N GLU A 117 -2.06 -8.03 -16.63
CA GLU A 117 -2.39 -8.62 -17.93
C GLU A 117 -3.73 -8.13 -18.46
N ALA A 118 -4.77 -8.09 -17.61
CA ALA A 118 -6.09 -7.59 -17.97
C ALA A 118 -6.07 -6.07 -18.25
N ARG A 119 -5.42 -5.28 -17.40
CA ARG A 119 -5.23 -3.83 -17.58
C ARG A 119 -4.60 -3.50 -18.94
N GLU A 120 -3.50 -4.15 -19.27
CA GLU A 120 -2.78 -3.90 -20.53
C GLU A 120 -3.52 -4.50 -21.74
N ALA A 121 -4.29 -5.58 -21.58
CA ALA A 121 -5.16 -6.09 -22.63
C ALA A 121 -6.31 -5.11 -22.93
N ASN A 122 -6.95 -4.56 -21.90
CA ASN A 122 -8.04 -3.60 -22.05
C ASN A 122 -7.53 -2.29 -22.66
N PHE A 123 -6.38 -1.77 -22.22
CA PHE A 123 -5.76 -0.59 -22.83
C PHE A 123 -5.51 -0.80 -24.34
N ARG A 124 -4.92 -1.94 -24.72
CA ARG A 124 -4.67 -2.26 -26.14
C ARG A 124 -5.95 -2.35 -26.96
N LYS A 125 -7.02 -2.94 -26.42
CA LYS A 125 -8.33 -3.00 -27.08
C LYS A 125 -8.94 -1.61 -27.27
N ALA A 126 -8.94 -0.79 -26.22
CA ALA A 126 -9.47 0.58 -26.27
C ALA A 126 -8.68 1.42 -27.29
N LYS A 127 -7.36 1.33 -27.26
CA LYS A 127 -6.47 2.02 -28.19
C LYS A 127 -6.72 1.62 -29.64
N ASP A 128 -6.73 0.32 -29.96
CA ASP A 128 -7.01 -0.18 -31.31
C ASP A 128 -8.37 0.29 -31.82
N PHE A 129 -9.39 0.24 -30.97
CA PHE A 129 -10.72 0.75 -31.29
C PHE A 129 -10.73 2.24 -31.62
N LEU A 130 -10.04 3.07 -30.85
CA LEU A 130 -9.97 4.52 -31.11
C LEU A 130 -9.19 4.82 -32.40
N GLU A 131 -8.03 4.19 -32.58
CA GLU A 131 -7.15 4.40 -33.75
C GLU A 131 -7.85 4.02 -35.05
N ARG A 132 -8.54 2.87 -35.11
CA ARG A 132 -9.31 2.48 -36.31
C ARG A 132 -10.52 3.38 -36.59
N ASN A 133 -10.97 4.16 -35.61
CA ASN A 133 -12.06 5.14 -35.75
C ASN A 133 -11.55 6.57 -35.98
N GLY A 134 -10.27 6.76 -36.30
CA GLY A 134 -9.73 8.06 -36.70
C GLY A 134 -9.33 8.95 -35.53
N TYR A 135 -8.97 8.37 -34.38
CA TYR A 135 -8.45 9.09 -33.23
C TYR A 135 -6.97 8.76 -32.98
N GLU A 136 -6.22 9.72 -32.46
CA GLU A 136 -4.93 9.47 -31.81
C GLU A 136 -5.15 9.20 -30.33
N VAL A 137 -4.35 8.32 -29.74
CA VAL A 137 -4.48 7.90 -28.34
C VAL A 137 -3.15 8.11 -27.61
N ASP A 138 -3.21 8.78 -26.47
CA ASP A 138 -2.09 8.94 -25.56
C ASP A 138 -2.37 8.25 -24.22
N ARG A 139 -1.29 7.83 -23.55
CA ARG A 139 -1.32 7.28 -22.20
C ARG A 139 -0.55 8.23 -21.31
N SER A 140 -1.27 8.94 -20.44
CA SER A 140 -0.73 10.08 -19.69
C SER A 140 -0.90 9.87 -18.18
N PHE A 141 -0.35 10.79 -17.38
CA PHE A 141 -0.52 10.85 -15.91
C PHE A 141 0.09 9.71 -15.08
N PHE A 142 1.04 8.96 -15.63
CA PHE A 142 1.79 7.98 -14.85
C PHE A 142 2.47 8.62 -13.64
N GLY A 143 2.21 8.05 -12.45
CA GLY A 143 2.71 8.54 -11.17
C GLY A 143 1.95 9.74 -10.59
N SER A 144 0.81 10.12 -11.16
CA SER A 144 -0.10 11.10 -10.54
C SER A 144 -0.88 10.50 -9.36
N GLU A 145 -1.59 11.34 -8.62
CA GLU A 145 -2.45 10.92 -7.50
C GLU A 145 -3.59 10.00 -7.96
N ASP A 146 -4.21 10.34 -9.10
CA ASP A 146 -5.34 9.59 -9.66
C ASP A 146 -4.90 8.47 -10.61
N GLY A 147 -3.62 8.42 -10.96
CA GLY A 147 -3.02 7.41 -11.83
C GLY A 147 -3.15 7.66 -13.33
N GLU A 148 -2.63 6.72 -14.11
CA GLU A 148 -2.59 6.77 -15.56
C GLU A 148 -3.98 6.88 -16.17
N ALA A 149 -4.08 7.63 -17.27
CA ALA A 149 -5.32 7.75 -18.03
C ALA A 149 -5.11 7.59 -19.54
N ILE A 150 -6.19 7.21 -20.21
CA ILE A 150 -6.29 7.22 -21.67
C ILE A 150 -6.81 8.60 -22.08
N LEU A 151 -6.02 9.30 -22.89
CA LEU A 151 -6.46 10.49 -23.60
C LEU A 151 -6.64 10.16 -25.08
N TYR A 152 -7.57 10.84 -25.74
CA TYR A 152 -7.77 10.70 -27.18
C TYR A 152 -8.07 12.04 -27.84
N ARG A 153 -7.72 12.18 -29.12
CA ARG A 153 -8.09 13.33 -29.95
C ARG A 153 -8.36 12.91 -31.37
N LYS A 154 -9.12 13.70 -32.14
CA LYS A 154 -9.21 13.46 -33.59
C LYS A 154 -7.90 13.91 -34.24
N HIS A 155 -7.47 13.22 -35.29
CA HIS A 155 -6.21 13.52 -36.00
C HIS A 155 -6.09 14.98 -36.46
N ASP A 156 -7.21 15.61 -36.82
CA ASP A 156 -7.23 16.99 -37.34
C ASP A 156 -7.50 18.04 -36.25
N THR A 157 -7.41 17.68 -34.96
CA THR A 157 -7.70 18.57 -33.83
C THR A 157 -6.53 18.61 -32.84
N GLU A 158 -6.35 19.74 -32.16
CA GLU A 158 -5.31 19.86 -31.13
C GLU A 158 -5.79 19.41 -29.74
N ASP A 159 -7.11 19.43 -29.50
CA ASP A 159 -7.72 19.19 -28.19
C ASP A 159 -7.72 17.70 -27.80
N TRP A 160 -7.08 17.39 -26.68
CA TRP A 160 -7.13 16.07 -26.06
C TRP A 160 -8.34 15.97 -25.13
N HIS A 161 -9.02 14.83 -25.21
CA HIS A 161 -10.15 14.48 -24.36
C HIS A 161 -9.77 13.35 -23.43
N PHE A 162 -10.16 13.47 -22.17
CA PHE A 162 -10.06 12.39 -21.19
C PHE A 162 -11.11 11.32 -21.50
N LEU A 163 -10.67 10.06 -21.56
CA LEU A 163 -11.56 8.91 -21.67
C LEU A 163 -11.83 8.31 -20.29
N CYS A 164 -10.79 7.79 -19.65
CA CYS A 164 -10.86 7.10 -18.37
C CYS A 164 -9.47 6.88 -17.78
N HIS A 165 -9.40 6.62 -16.47
CA HIS A 165 -8.20 6.10 -15.83
C HIS A 165 -8.03 4.60 -16.13
N LEU A 166 -6.79 4.12 -16.08
CA LEU A 166 -6.47 2.69 -16.12
C LEU A 166 -6.54 2.12 -14.69
N ASP A 167 -7.68 2.37 -14.05
CA ASP A 167 -8.00 2.02 -12.67
C ASP A 167 -8.57 0.60 -12.54
N PRO A 168 -8.82 0.09 -11.31
CA PRO A 168 -9.40 -1.24 -11.13
C PRO A 168 -10.75 -1.43 -11.82
N LEU A 169 -11.58 -0.38 -11.93
CA LEU A 169 -12.86 -0.45 -12.63
C LEU A 169 -12.66 -0.68 -14.13
N PHE A 170 -11.67 -0.03 -14.75
CA PHE A 170 -11.30 -0.26 -16.14
C PHE A 170 -10.79 -1.69 -16.39
N VAL A 171 -10.09 -2.28 -15.42
CA VAL A 171 -9.62 -3.67 -15.50
C VAL A 171 -10.78 -4.68 -15.55
N GLU A 172 -11.89 -4.38 -14.86
CA GLU A 172 -13.08 -5.25 -14.79
C GLU A 172 -13.99 -5.16 -16.02
N ILE A 173 -13.74 -4.25 -16.97
CA ILE A 173 -14.58 -4.08 -18.16
C ILE A 173 -14.43 -5.28 -19.11
N GLU A 174 -15.53 -5.98 -19.35
CA GLU A 174 -15.61 -7.10 -20.30
C GLU A 174 -15.72 -6.60 -21.77
N ASP A 175 -16.68 -5.70 -22.05
CA ASP A 175 -16.87 -5.09 -23.38
C ASP A 175 -16.20 -3.71 -23.46
N VAL A 176 -14.89 -3.73 -23.70
CA VAL A 176 -14.07 -2.52 -23.79
C VAL A 176 -14.52 -1.62 -24.95
N GLU A 177 -14.86 -2.17 -26.12
CA GLU A 177 -15.30 -1.34 -27.25
C GLU A 177 -16.65 -0.67 -26.97
N GLY A 178 -17.59 -1.38 -26.34
CA GLY A 178 -18.87 -0.84 -25.91
C GLY A 178 -18.69 0.31 -24.91
N TYR A 179 -17.86 0.09 -23.89
CA TYR A 179 -17.51 1.12 -22.92
C TYR A 179 -16.93 2.37 -23.57
N VAL A 180 -15.95 2.23 -24.46
CA VAL A 180 -15.32 3.39 -25.13
C VAL A 180 -16.35 4.18 -25.93
N LYS A 181 -17.26 3.52 -26.64
CA LYS A 181 -18.34 4.21 -27.39
C LYS A 181 -19.26 5.00 -26.46
N GLU A 182 -19.66 4.41 -25.33
CA GLU A 182 -20.52 5.07 -24.36
C GLU A 182 -19.84 6.28 -23.71
N ALA A 183 -18.58 6.11 -23.28
CA ALA A 183 -17.78 7.18 -22.68
C ALA A 183 -17.59 8.36 -23.65
N MET A 184 -17.31 8.10 -24.93
CA MET A 184 -17.18 9.15 -25.94
C MET A 184 -18.50 9.88 -26.24
N ASN A 185 -19.64 9.20 -26.16
CA ASN A 185 -20.95 9.80 -26.40
C ASN A 185 -21.44 10.63 -25.20
N ALA A 186 -21.00 10.30 -23.98
CA ALA A 186 -21.36 11.06 -22.77
C ALA A 186 -20.71 12.45 -22.70
N ILE A 187 -19.68 12.71 -23.52
CA ILE A 187 -18.89 13.95 -23.56
C ILE A 187 -19.39 14.91 -24.67
N GLN A 188 -20.33 14.49 -25.53
CA GLN A 188 -20.91 15.31 -26.61
C GLN A 188 -22.09 16.18 -26.18
#